data_AF-A0A819KEY6-F1
#
_entry.id   AF-A0A819KEY6-F1
#
_cell.length_a   1.000
_cell.length_b   1.000
_cell.length_c   1.000
_cell.angle_alpha   90.00
_cell.angle_beta   90.00
_cell.angle_gamma   90.00
#
_symmetry.space_group_name_H-M   'P 1'
#
loop_
_entity.id
_entity.type
_entity.pdbx_description
1 polymer ?
#
loop_
_entity_poly.entity_id
_entity_poly.type
_entity_poly.pdbx_seq_one_letter_code
_entity_poly.pdbx_strand_id
1 'polypeptide(L)'
;MNNRKLDYIYRSSYSEPTTPMQPILRRFLKNTILSRSCIYNNFFVIRLKWYYESKRVKSFVHELIEDDLILREYIGEGCVHSAMLEIDNQVKVEYVTNIPYGHNFHLMPLGYFKILFRFAKTFEKEMNKFCQQLTVLRGARGVLKRIKIS
;
A
#
# COMPACT_ATOMS: atom_id res chain seq x y z
N MET A 1 20.86 -14.85 -3.10
CA MET A 1 20.01 -13.67 -3.40
C MET A 1 20.45 -12.56 -2.47
N ASN A 2 20.99 -11.45 -3.00
CA ASN A 2 21.45 -10.34 -2.16
C ASN A 2 20.32 -9.88 -1.25
N ASN A 3 20.63 -9.75 0.03
CA ASN A 3 19.74 -9.32 1.13
C ASN A 3 19.30 -7.86 0.89
N ARG A 4 18.43 -7.62 -0.10
CA ARG A 4 17.83 -6.32 -0.35
C ARG A 4 16.81 -6.09 0.77
N LYS A 5 17.29 -5.50 1.86
CA LYS A 5 16.46 -4.95 2.94
C LYS A 5 15.40 -4.06 2.29
N LEU A 6 14.14 -4.45 2.32
CA LEU A 6 12.99 -3.68 1.86
C LEU A 6 12.25 -3.14 3.09
N ASP A 7 11.80 -1.90 3.02
CA ASP A 7 11.12 -1.21 4.12
C ASP A 7 9.63 -1.04 3.85
N TYR A 8 9.27 -0.86 2.58
CA TYR A 8 7.89 -0.58 2.20
C TYR A 8 7.57 -1.12 0.80
N ILE A 9 6.40 -1.73 0.66
CA ILE A 9 5.86 -2.20 -0.61
C ILE A 9 4.45 -1.63 -0.78
N TYR A 10 4.14 -1.13 -1.97
CA TYR A 10 2.78 -0.71 -2.32
C TYR A 10 2.47 -0.99 -3.79
N ARG A 11 1.18 -0.97 -4.13
CA ARG A 11 0.70 -1.35 -5.47
C ARG A 11 0.05 -0.22 -6.26
N SER A 12 -0.41 0.82 -5.60
CA SER A 12 -1.10 1.91 -6.29
C SER A 12 -1.02 3.20 -5.47
N SER A 13 -1.29 4.30 -6.15
CA SER A 13 -1.38 5.63 -5.57
C SER A 13 -2.58 6.34 -6.18
N TYR A 14 -3.11 7.32 -5.46
CA TYR A 14 -4.23 8.15 -5.86
C TYR A 14 -3.92 9.61 -5.55
N SER A 15 -4.56 10.52 -6.29
CA SER A 15 -4.36 11.95 -6.08
C SER A 15 -5.31 12.45 -5.02
N GLU A 16 -4.75 13.06 -3.98
CA GLU A 16 -5.48 13.77 -2.93
C GLU A 16 -4.66 15.01 -2.54
N PRO A 17 -5.30 16.15 -2.20
CA PRO A 17 -4.59 17.35 -1.79
C PRO A 17 -3.75 17.11 -0.54
N THR A 18 -2.47 17.47 -0.58
CA THR A 18 -1.58 17.42 0.59
C THR A 18 -1.50 18.75 1.33
N THR A 19 -2.29 19.75 0.91
CA THR A 19 -2.34 21.09 1.49
C THR A 19 -2.46 21.08 3.02
N PRO A 20 -3.32 20.27 3.64
CA PRO A 20 -3.44 20.25 5.10
C PRO A 20 -2.17 19.83 5.83
N MET A 21 -1.35 18.95 5.22
CA MET A 21 -0.08 18.50 5.81
C MET A 21 1.07 19.47 5.59
N GLN A 22 0.95 20.45 4.69
CA GLN A 22 2.07 21.34 4.33
C GLN A 22 2.74 22.05 5.52
N PRO A 23 2.02 22.57 6.53
CA PRO A 23 2.65 23.24 7.67
C PRO A 23 3.66 22.36 8.41
N ILE A 24 3.35 21.06 8.54
CA ILE A 24 4.23 20.07 9.16
C ILE A 24 5.31 19.65 8.16
N LEU A 25 4.95 19.33 6.91
CA LEU A 25 5.91 18.89 5.89
C LEU A 25 7.08 19.85 5.69
N ARG A 26 6.85 21.17 5.79
CA ARG A 26 7.92 22.20 5.67
C ARG A 26 9.04 22.04 6.69
N ARG A 27 8.78 21.40 7.83
CA ARG A 27 9.77 21.15 8.89
C ARG A 27 10.70 19.99 8.53
N PHE A 28 10.25 19.09 7.67
CA PHE A 28 10.97 17.87 7.29
C PHE A 28 11.56 17.93 5.87
N LEU A 29 10.91 18.65 4.97
CA LEU A 29 11.21 18.70 3.54
C LEU A 29 11.36 20.16 3.07
N LYS A 30 12.30 20.37 2.15
CA LYS A 30 12.45 21.68 1.47
C LYS A 30 11.31 21.96 0.48
N ASN A 31 10.77 20.91 -0.14
CA ASN A 31 9.61 20.97 -1.03
C ASN A 31 8.48 20.15 -0.41
N THR A 32 7.32 20.76 -0.19
CA THR A 32 6.16 20.08 0.41
C THR A 32 5.24 19.40 -0.59
N ILE A 33 5.53 19.53 -1.88
CA ILE A 33 4.88 18.73 -2.91
C ILE A 33 5.50 17.33 -2.83
N LEU A 34 4.68 16.34 -2.48
CA LEU A 34 5.12 14.96 -2.44
C LEU A 34 5.42 14.48 -3.87
N SER A 35 6.60 13.90 -4.10
CA SER A 35 6.97 13.35 -5.41
C SER A 35 6.06 12.20 -5.84
N ARG A 36 5.42 11.55 -4.86
CA ARG A 36 4.41 10.50 -5.04
C ARG A 36 3.05 11.05 -4.61
N SER A 37 2.02 10.75 -5.39
CA SER A 37 0.64 10.89 -4.92
C SER A 37 0.41 10.01 -3.67
N CYS A 38 -0.74 10.15 -3.01
CA CYS A 38 -1.04 9.40 -1.79
C CYS A 38 -1.08 7.89 -2.09
N ILE A 39 -0.43 7.06 -1.27
CA ILE A 39 -0.43 5.61 -1.46
C ILE A 39 -1.84 5.11 -1.25
N TYR A 40 -2.33 4.25 -2.14
CA TYR A 40 -3.57 3.53 -1.91
C TYR A 40 -3.33 2.48 -0.82
N ASN A 41 -3.52 2.91 0.42
CA ASN A 41 -3.29 2.25 1.71
C ASN A 41 -4.02 0.91 1.88
N ASN A 42 -4.91 0.55 0.97
CA ASN A 42 -5.59 -0.73 1.05
C ASN A 42 -4.65 -1.92 0.77
N PHE A 43 -3.56 -1.71 0.03
CA PHE A 43 -2.47 -2.70 -0.11
C PHE A 43 -1.11 -2.06 0.15
N PHE A 44 -0.51 -2.43 1.28
CA PHE A 44 0.89 -2.18 1.55
C PHE A 44 1.48 -3.30 2.41
N VAL A 45 2.80 -3.44 2.34
CA VAL A 45 3.58 -4.22 3.31
C VAL A 45 4.65 -3.31 3.86
N ILE A 46 4.70 -3.19 5.18
CA ILE A 46 5.65 -2.32 5.88
C ILE A 46 6.55 -3.16 6.79
N ARG A 47 7.85 -2.87 6.79
CA ARG A 47 8.78 -3.38 7.79
C ARG A 47 8.62 -2.56 9.07
N LEU A 48 7.87 -3.06 10.05
CA LEU A 48 7.61 -2.32 11.31
C LEU A 48 8.88 -1.81 12.00
N LYS A 49 10.00 -2.54 11.90
CA LYS A 49 11.30 -2.08 12.41
C LYS A 49 11.72 -0.72 11.82
N TRP A 50 11.50 -0.48 10.53
CA TRP A 50 11.75 0.83 9.92
C TRP A 50 10.89 1.93 10.54
N TYR A 51 9.57 1.68 10.66
CA TYR A 51 8.62 2.62 11.27
C TYR A 51 9.03 3.04 12.68
N TYR A 52 9.42 2.07 13.54
CA TYR A 52 9.77 2.35 14.93
C TYR A 52 11.20 2.91 15.13
N GLU A 53 12.13 2.64 14.23
CA GLU A 53 13.53 3.09 14.37
C GLU A 53 13.81 4.42 13.64
N SER A 54 13.03 4.78 12.62
CA SER A 54 13.23 6.03 11.90
C SER A 54 12.79 7.23 12.75
N LYS A 55 13.77 7.94 13.32
CA LYS A 55 13.54 9.15 14.14
C LYS A 55 12.75 10.21 13.36
N ARG A 56 13.05 10.39 12.07
CA ARG A 56 12.38 11.40 11.22
C ARG A 56 10.91 11.05 11.01
N VAL A 57 10.60 9.80 10.70
CA VAL A 57 9.22 9.31 10.56
C VAL A 57 8.45 9.46 11.87
N LYS A 58 9.06 9.06 12.99
CA LYS A 58 8.43 9.19 14.31
C LYS A 58 8.11 10.64 14.67
N SER A 59 9.05 11.56 14.49
CA SER A 59 8.82 12.98 14.75
C SER A 59 7.70 13.53 13.87
N PHE A 60 7.68 13.17 12.58
CA PHE A 60 6.61 13.59 11.67
C PHE A 60 5.23 13.09 12.10
N VAL A 61 5.10 11.79 12.40
CA VAL A 61 3.84 11.21 12.84
C VAL A 61 3.39 11.80 14.18
N HIS A 62 4.34 12.07 15.09
CA HIS A 62 4.01 12.71 16.36
C HIS A 62 3.43 14.11 16.16
N GLU A 63 4.04 14.95 15.31
CA GLU A 63 3.53 16.29 15.03
C GLU A 63 2.14 16.27 14.36
N LEU A 64 1.84 15.27 13.53
CA LEU A 64 0.51 15.10 12.94
C LEU A 64 -0.56 14.77 13.99
N ILE A 65 -0.18 14.07 15.07
CA ILE A 65 -1.08 13.62 16.14
C ILE A 65 -1.22 14.69 17.23
N GLU A 66 -0.16 15.44 17.52
CA GLU A 66 -0.12 16.40 18.63
C GLU A 66 -1.18 17.52 18.54
N ASP A 67 -1.60 17.90 17.33
CA ASP A 67 -2.68 18.88 17.07
C ASP A 67 -3.96 18.24 16.49
N ASP A 68 -4.12 16.91 16.61
CA ASP A 68 -5.22 16.15 16.01
C ASP A 68 -5.44 16.49 14.52
N LEU A 69 -4.38 16.89 13.81
CA LEU A 69 -4.48 17.47 12.46
C LEU A 69 -5.11 16.46 11.50
N ILE A 70 -4.79 15.18 11.68
CA ILE A 70 -5.36 14.07 10.90
C ILE A 70 -6.89 14.07 11.00
N LEU A 71 -7.44 14.26 12.20
CA LEU A 71 -8.87 14.24 12.45
C LEU A 71 -9.54 15.54 12.00
N ARG A 72 -8.93 16.68 12.32
CA ARG A 72 -9.46 18.01 11.99
C ARG A 72 -9.56 18.27 10.49
N GLU A 73 -8.55 17.83 9.75
CA GLU A 73 -8.43 18.10 8.31
C GLU A 73 -8.75 16.87 7.46
N TYR A 74 -9.23 15.79 8.07
CA TYR A 74 -9.60 14.53 7.39
C TYR A 74 -8.47 14.00 6.48
N ILE A 75 -7.26 13.88 7.03
CA ILE A 75 -6.09 13.46 6.26
C ILE A 75 -6.09 11.94 6.11
N GLY A 76 -6.18 11.45 4.88
CA GLY A 76 -6.09 10.02 4.58
C GLY A 76 -4.72 9.42 4.96
N GLU A 77 -4.72 8.23 5.56
CA GLU A 77 -3.48 7.53 5.96
C GLU A 77 -2.56 7.22 4.77
N GLY A 78 -3.12 7.07 3.57
CA GLY A 78 -2.36 6.95 2.32
C GLY A 78 -1.44 8.13 2.05
N CYS A 79 -1.90 9.35 2.34
CA CYS A 79 -1.11 10.57 2.21
C CYS A 79 -0.04 10.67 3.30
N VAL A 80 -0.38 10.25 4.53
CA VAL A 80 0.59 10.15 5.64
C VAL A 80 1.71 9.18 5.28
N HIS A 81 1.38 8.01 4.73
CA HIS A 81 2.38 7.03 4.30
C HIS A 81 3.27 7.58 3.19
N SER A 82 2.71 8.24 2.16
CA SER A 82 3.53 8.89 1.12
C SER A 82 4.47 9.94 1.69
N ALA A 83 4.02 10.75 2.65
CA ALA A 83 4.87 11.71 3.34
C ALA A 83 6.00 11.04 4.13
N MET A 84 5.72 9.96 4.87
CA MET A 84 6.72 9.19 5.60
C MET A 84 7.83 8.67 4.68
N LEU A 85 7.47 8.18 3.49
CA LEU A 85 8.43 7.70 2.50
C LEU A 85 9.29 8.82 1.92
N GLU A 86 8.75 10.02 1.78
CA GLU A 86 9.51 11.17 1.26
C GLU A 86 10.46 11.75 2.31
N ILE A 87 10.05 11.73 3.58
CA ILE A 87 10.79 12.28 4.72
C ILE A 87 12.03 11.46 5.06
N ASP A 88 11.99 10.14 4.84
CA ASP A 88 13.09 9.23 5.11
C ASP A 88 13.87 8.88 3.83
N ASN A 89 15.01 9.52 3.62
CA ASN A 89 15.85 9.30 2.45
C ASN A 89 16.54 7.91 2.42
N GLN A 90 16.46 7.12 3.49
CA GLN A 90 17.06 5.79 3.56
C GLN A 90 16.04 4.67 3.33
N VAL A 91 14.75 5.01 3.22
CA VAL A 91 13.69 4.03 3.03
C VAL A 91 13.83 3.32 1.68
N LYS A 92 13.81 1.99 1.71
CA LYS A 92 13.83 1.16 0.51
C LYS A 92 12.41 0.75 0.14
N VAL A 93 11.91 1.32 -0.94
CA VAL A 93 10.53 1.19 -1.39
C VAL A 93 10.44 0.40 -2.68
N GLU A 94 9.45 -0.48 -2.78
CA GLU A 94 9.12 -1.20 -4.02
C GLU A 94 7.67 -0.98 -4.42
N TYR A 95 7.47 -0.62 -5.69
CA TYR A 95 6.16 -0.54 -6.32
C TYR A 95 5.89 -1.85 -7.08
N VAL A 96 4.87 -2.61 -6.64
CA VAL A 96 4.59 -3.96 -7.17
C VAL A 96 3.25 -3.99 -7.91
N THR A 97 3.27 -4.34 -9.19
CA THR A 97 2.06 -4.46 -10.04
C THR A 97 1.67 -5.90 -10.31
N ASN A 98 2.59 -6.83 -10.14
CA ASN A 98 2.45 -8.26 -10.45
C ASN A 98 1.70 -9.06 -9.39
N ILE A 99 1.35 -8.47 -8.25
CA ILE A 99 0.52 -9.12 -7.23
C ILE A 99 -0.96 -8.88 -7.58
N PRO A 100 -1.76 -9.94 -7.84
CA PRO A 100 -3.20 -9.80 -8.01
C PRO A 100 -3.82 -9.25 -6.72
N TYR A 101 -4.56 -8.15 -6.83
CA TYR A 101 -5.21 -7.53 -5.69
C TYR A 101 -6.45 -6.76 -6.14
N GLY A 102 -7.50 -6.80 -5.33
CA GLY A 102 -8.74 -6.05 -5.52
C GLY A 102 -9.22 -5.53 -4.18
N HIS A 103 -9.63 -4.27 -4.17
CA HIS A 103 -10.16 -3.61 -2.98
C HIS A 103 -11.28 -2.69 -3.40
N ASN A 104 -12.40 -2.81 -2.69
CA ASN A 104 -13.64 -2.09 -2.90
C ASN A 104 -14.06 -1.97 -4.38
N PHE A 105 -14.88 -2.93 -4.81
CA PHE A 105 -15.93 -2.73 -5.81
C PHE A 105 -17.03 -1.75 -5.33
N HIS A 106 -16.77 -0.93 -4.31
CA HIS A 106 -17.69 0.11 -3.86
C HIS A 106 -17.63 1.26 -4.87
N LEU A 107 -18.52 1.15 -5.85
CA LEU A 107 -19.02 2.22 -6.69
C LEU A 107 -19.08 3.55 -5.93
N MET A 108 -18.42 4.58 -6.45
CA MET A 108 -18.93 5.93 -6.31
C MET A 108 -20.38 5.95 -6.83
N PRO A 109 -21.33 6.63 -6.17
CA PRO A 109 -22.67 6.85 -6.71
C PRO A 109 -22.59 7.92 -7.82
N LEU A 110 -21.99 7.59 -8.96
CA LEU A 110 -22.06 8.38 -10.19
C LEU A 110 -22.11 7.44 -11.41
N GLY A 111 -23.29 6.89 -11.68
CA GLY A 111 -23.76 6.59 -13.05
C GLY A 111 -23.09 5.51 -13.92
N TYR A 112 -21.96 4.89 -13.55
CA TYR A 112 -21.22 3.98 -14.45
C TYR A 112 -21.30 2.48 -14.11
N PHE A 113 -22.51 1.96 -13.85
CA PHE A 113 -22.75 0.56 -13.49
C PHE A 113 -22.14 -0.48 -14.45
N LYS A 114 -22.15 -0.24 -15.76
CA LYS A 114 -21.64 -1.20 -16.76
C LYS A 114 -20.14 -1.48 -16.62
N ILE A 115 -19.35 -0.49 -16.22
CA ILE A 115 -17.90 -0.63 -16.07
C ILE A 115 -17.58 -1.50 -14.86
N LEU A 116 -18.32 -1.32 -13.76
CA LEU A 116 -18.13 -2.08 -12.53
C LEU A 116 -18.45 -3.57 -12.72
N PHE A 117 -19.55 -3.91 -13.42
CA PHE A 117 -19.87 -5.31 -13.71
C PHE A 117 -18.82 -5.99 -14.60
N ARG A 118 -18.20 -5.25 -15.53
CA ARG A 118 -17.12 -5.78 -16.38
C ARG A 118 -15.84 -6.03 -15.58
N PHE A 119 -15.49 -5.14 -14.64
CA PHE A 119 -14.35 -5.33 -13.75
C PHE A 119 -14.59 -6.43 -12.72
N ALA A 120 -15.80 -6.54 -12.16
CA ALA A 120 -16.17 -7.60 -11.24
C ALA A 120 -16.05 -8.98 -11.90
N LYS A 121 -16.58 -9.15 -13.12
CA LYS A 121 -16.43 -10.39 -13.90
C LYS A 121 -14.97 -10.72 -14.22
N THR A 122 -14.17 -9.70 -14.57
CA THR A 122 -12.73 -9.89 -14.84
C THR A 122 -12.00 -10.32 -13.58
N PHE A 123 -12.27 -9.67 -12.45
CA PHE A 123 -11.67 -10.03 -11.16
C PHE A 123 -12.06 -11.42 -10.70
N GLU A 124 -13.34 -11.79 -10.81
CA GLU A 124 -13.84 -13.13 -10.49
C GLU A 124 -13.11 -14.19 -11.33
N LYS A 125 -12.94 -13.94 -12.64
CA LYS A 125 -12.21 -14.84 -13.54
C LYS A 125 -10.74 -15.00 -13.13
N GLU A 126 -10.05 -13.88 -12.85
CA GLU A 126 -8.65 -13.91 -12.42
C GLU A 126 -8.48 -14.57 -11.04
N MET A 127 -9.41 -14.33 -10.11
CA MET A 127 -9.39 -14.95 -8.78
C MET A 127 -9.66 -16.45 -8.85
N ASN A 128 -10.62 -16.88 -9.68
CA ASN A 128 -10.88 -18.31 -9.91
C ASN A 128 -9.66 -19.01 -10.52
N LYS A 129 -8.99 -18.36 -11.48
CA LYS A 129 -7.74 -18.88 -12.07
C LYS A 129 -6.64 -19.01 -11.02
N PHE A 130 -6.47 -18.00 -10.16
CA PHE A 130 -5.52 -18.03 -9.05
C PHE A 130 -5.84 -19.15 -8.03
N CYS A 131 -7.11 -19.29 -7.64
CA CYS A 131 -7.56 -20.35 -6.73
C CYS A 131 -7.36 -21.76 -7.32
N GLN A 132 -7.61 -21.94 -8.63
CA GLN A 132 -7.32 -23.21 -9.32
C GLN A 132 -5.82 -23.52 -9.31
N GLN A 133 -4.97 -22.54 -9.61
CA GLN A 133 -3.51 -22.71 -9.54
C GLN A 133 -3.04 -23.07 -8.12
N LEU A 134 -3.62 -22.45 -7.08
CA LEU A 134 -3.32 -22.80 -5.69
C LEU A 134 -3.80 -24.20 -5.30
N THR A 135 -4.93 -24.65 -5.85
CA THR A 135 -5.47 -26.00 -5.62
C THR A 135 -4.58 -27.06 -6.26
N VAL A 136 -4.09 -26.82 -7.48
CA VAL A 136 -3.10 -27.67 -8.15
C VAL A 136 -1.80 -27.72 -7.35
N LEU A 137 -1.31 -26.59 -6.82
CA LEU A 137 -0.10 -26.55 -5.99
C LEU A 137 -0.28 -27.26 -4.63
N ARG A 138 -1.46 -27.18 -4.02
CA ARG A 138 -1.80 -27.94 -2.80
C ARG A 138 -1.88 -29.45 -3.07
N GLY A 139 -2.50 -29.84 -4.19
CA GLY A 139 -2.53 -31.23 -4.65
C GLY A 139 -1.14 -31.79 -4.95
N ALA A 140 -0.31 -31.03 -5.67
CA ALA A 140 1.07 -31.40 -5.98
C ALA A 140 1.94 -31.52 -4.71
N ARG A 141 1.75 -30.66 -3.70
CA ARG A 141 2.38 -30.82 -2.37
C ARG A 141 1.94 -32.10 -1.64
N GLY A 142 0.68 -32.49 -1.77
CA GLY A 142 0.17 -33.75 -1.23
C GLY A 142 0.77 -34.98 -1.93
N VAL A 143 0.92 -34.94 -3.25
CA VAL A 143 1.57 -35.99 -4.05
C VAL A 143 3.07 -36.08 -3.75
N LEU A 144 3.78 -34.95 -3.66
CA LEU A 144 5.20 -34.92 -3.29
C LEU A 144 5.47 -35.40 -1.86
N LYS A 145 4.51 -35.23 -0.92
CA LYS A 145 4.59 -35.83 0.41
C LYS A 145 4.43 -37.36 0.38
N ARG A 146 3.61 -37.91 -0.53
CA ARG A 146 3.44 -39.36 -0.70
C ARG A 146 4.64 -40.01 -1.38
N ILE A 147 5.29 -39.30 -2.32
CA ILE A 147 6.49 -39.80 -3.01
C ILE A 147 7.75 -39.79 -2.10
N LYS A 148 7.74 -39.04 -0.98
CA LYS A 148 8.83 -39.08 0.01
C LYS A 148 8.70 -40.19 1.06
N ILE A 149 7.75 -41.11 0.90
CA ILE A 149 7.67 -42.36 1.68
C ILE A 149 7.48 -43.49 0.67
N SER A 150 8.57 -43.81 -0.04
CA SER A 150 8.77 -45.06 -0.78
C SER A 150 10.26 -45.32 -0.86
#